data_AF-A0AAD2CK31-F1
#
_entry.id   AF-A0AAD2CK31-F1
#
_cell.length_a   1.000
_cell.length_b   1.000
_cell.length_c   1.000
_cell.angle_alpha   90.00
_cell.angle_beta   90.00
_cell.angle_gamma   90.00
#
_symmetry.space_group_name_H-M   'P 1'
#
loop_
_entity.id
_entity.type
_entity.pdbx_description
1 polymer ?
#
loop_
_entity_poly.entity_id
_entity_poly.type
_entity_poly.pdbx_seq_one_letter_code
_entity_poly.pdbx_strand_id
1 'polypeptide(L)'
;MVDAVERLNVLLTQEDVSYRTLDYLGRLRHLANEELASAGEPMDSDASSPPSPKKRKGADGEYTEVNAQGERCRGPPTSVINKHWREKICEWAYQVVDHFQLQREVVSIAMNHLDRYLADYPFTVDKNKFQLLAMTCLYLSIKLNVYKHLLIPGSKSTMDSILQLSRGFFTLTEMEEMENDILQRLQWHVHPPSPQAFVKHFLYLIGIEDTELLDVSQFMVELSIMDYYFVDYKSSEVAIASIMNALQRRSPNDKDKAPIHDEYYPNLMGPVPRSLFDYDTSKVRECRDRLHLIFMQANGHVPAAAEEGDRTPRKAESDAIRTTSPVSVMTPMS
;
A
#
# COMPACT_ATOMS: atom_id res chain seq x y z
N MET A 1 20.88 -23.96 -7.21
CA MET A 1 21.30 -22.81 -6.37
C MET A 1 21.85 -21.65 -7.20
N VAL A 2 22.82 -21.87 -8.11
CA VAL A 2 23.37 -20.79 -8.98
C VAL A 2 22.28 -20.00 -9.74
N ASP A 3 21.33 -20.70 -10.36
CA ASP A 3 20.18 -20.07 -11.05
C ASP A 3 19.28 -19.23 -10.11
N ALA A 4 19.12 -19.63 -8.85
CA ALA A 4 18.25 -18.92 -7.90
C ALA A 4 18.90 -17.65 -7.34
N VAL A 5 20.22 -17.68 -7.11
CA VAL A 5 20.98 -16.49 -6.70
C VAL A 5 21.04 -15.48 -7.85
N GLU A 6 21.21 -15.95 -9.09
CA GLU A 6 21.20 -15.10 -10.28
C GLU A 6 19.83 -14.44 -10.49
N ARG A 7 18.73 -15.20 -10.34
CA ARG A 7 17.37 -14.64 -10.35
C ARG A 7 17.17 -13.59 -9.27
N LEU A 8 17.63 -13.85 -8.05
CA LEU A 8 17.56 -12.87 -6.96
C LEU A 8 18.30 -11.57 -7.35
N ASN A 9 19.49 -11.69 -7.93
CA ASN A 9 20.25 -10.53 -8.40
C ASN A 9 19.50 -9.72 -9.47
N VAL A 10 18.83 -10.39 -10.41
CA VAL A 10 17.99 -9.72 -11.41
C VAL A 10 16.83 -8.97 -10.75
N LEU A 11 16.13 -9.60 -9.79
CA LEU A 11 15.00 -8.97 -9.08
C LEU A 11 15.47 -7.74 -8.29
N LEU A 12 16.59 -7.84 -7.55
CA LEU A 12 17.16 -6.72 -6.79
C LEU A 12 17.60 -5.57 -7.70
N THR A 13 18.22 -5.89 -8.84
CA THR A 13 18.63 -4.87 -9.83
C THR A 13 17.41 -4.14 -10.41
N GLN A 14 16.35 -4.89 -10.76
CA GLN A 14 15.12 -4.31 -11.30
C GLN A 14 14.43 -3.40 -10.27
N GLU A 15 14.35 -3.86 -9.02
CA GLU A 15 13.80 -3.10 -7.90
C GLU A 15 14.48 -1.73 -7.75
N ASP A 16 15.82 -1.71 -7.79
CA ASP A 16 16.60 -0.49 -7.58
C ASP A 16 16.55 0.49 -8.76
N VAL A 17 16.50 -0.02 -9.99
CA VAL A 17 16.61 0.82 -11.19
C VAL A 17 15.25 1.31 -11.68
N SER A 18 14.26 0.43 -11.75
CA SER A 18 13.03 0.68 -12.53
C SER A 18 11.77 0.75 -11.69
N TYR A 19 11.74 0.11 -10.52
CA TYR A 19 10.50 -0.16 -9.78
C TYR A 19 10.44 0.46 -8.39
N ARG A 20 11.41 1.30 -8.05
CA ARG A 20 11.47 2.01 -6.78
C ARG A 20 10.29 2.97 -6.62
N THR A 21 9.58 2.83 -5.52
CA THR A 21 8.56 3.76 -5.02
C THR A 21 9.23 4.78 -4.09
N LEU A 22 8.62 5.96 -3.96
CA LEU A 22 9.15 7.08 -3.17
C LEU A 22 8.03 7.71 -2.32
N ASP A 23 8.38 8.30 -1.17
CA ASP A 23 7.44 9.05 -0.32
C ASP A 23 6.96 10.34 -1.02
N TYR A 24 5.96 10.18 -1.88
CA TYR A 24 5.36 11.27 -2.61
C TYR A 24 4.55 12.20 -1.71
N LEU A 25 3.91 11.70 -0.63
CA LEU A 25 3.15 12.55 0.29
C LEU A 25 4.07 13.44 1.15
N GLY A 26 5.25 12.94 1.54
CA GLY A 26 6.29 13.72 2.20
C GLY A 26 6.82 14.84 1.30
N ARG A 27 7.09 14.52 0.02
CA ARG A 27 7.47 15.50 -0.99
C ARG A 27 6.41 16.59 -1.17
N LEU A 28 5.12 16.21 -1.25
CA LEU A 28 4.01 17.17 -1.34
C LEU A 28 3.98 18.12 -0.13
N ARG A 29 4.19 17.61 1.09
CA ARG A 29 4.23 18.44 2.31
C ARG A 29 5.39 19.44 2.29
N HIS A 30 6.56 19.03 1.81
CA HIS A 30 7.73 19.91 1.73
C HIS A 30 7.48 21.10 0.80
N LEU A 31 6.95 20.82 -0.39
CA LEU A 31 6.68 21.86 -1.39
C LEU A 31 5.59 22.83 -0.95
N ALA A 32 4.54 22.34 -0.28
CA ALA A 32 3.52 23.21 0.31
C ALA A 32 4.11 24.16 1.37
N ASN A 33 5.06 23.69 2.18
CA ASN A 33 5.74 24.52 3.17
C ASN A 33 6.68 25.56 2.51
N GLU A 34 7.33 25.22 1.40
CA GLU A 34 8.17 26.14 0.63
C GLU A 34 7.34 27.25 -0.06
N GLU A 35 6.18 26.90 -0.62
CA GLU A 35 5.23 27.88 -1.17
C GLU A 35 4.72 28.85 -0.09
N LEU A 36 4.40 28.34 1.10
CA LEU A 36 4.01 29.19 2.24
C LEU A 36 5.15 30.10 2.73
N ALA A 37 6.39 29.60 2.72
CA ALA A 37 7.56 30.39 3.11
C ALA A 37 7.87 31.50 2.10
N SER A 38 7.70 31.24 0.81
CA SER A 38 7.91 32.24 -0.26
C SER A 38 6.78 33.27 -0.38
N ALA A 39 5.55 32.93 0.03
CA ALA A 39 4.43 33.86 0.10
C ALA A 39 4.49 34.80 1.33
N GLY A 40 5.48 34.64 2.20
CA GLY A 40 5.61 35.34 3.49
C GLY A 40 6.45 36.62 3.50
N GLU A 41 6.92 37.16 2.37
CA GLU A 41 7.59 38.47 2.36
C GLU A 41 6.55 39.61 2.46
N PRO A 42 6.62 40.50 3.47
CA PRO A 42 5.67 41.58 3.63
C PRO A 42 6.00 42.70 2.63
N MET A 43 5.11 42.93 1.66
CA MET A 43 5.03 44.24 1.02
C MET A 43 4.21 45.17 1.91
N ASP A 44 4.85 46.25 2.33
CA ASP A 44 4.33 47.30 3.21
C ASP A 44 3.00 47.91 2.75
N SER A 45 2.13 48.09 3.75
CA SER A 45 1.11 49.13 3.96
C SER A 45 0.40 49.76 2.74
N ASP A 46 -0.85 49.38 2.54
CA ASP A 46 -2.04 50.26 2.64
C ASP A 46 -3.18 49.73 1.77
N ALA A 47 -4.29 49.33 2.40
CA ALA A 47 -5.68 49.60 1.98
C ALA A 47 -6.66 48.59 2.61
N SER A 48 -7.48 49.12 3.53
CA SER A 48 -8.90 48.80 3.74
C SER A 48 -9.32 47.33 3.81
N SER A 49 -9.67 46.89 5.03
CA SER A 49 -10.29 45.60 5.33
C SER A 49 -11.44 45.25 4.35
N PRO A 50 -11.47 44.03 3.78
CA PRO A 50 -12.63 43.60 2.99
C PRO A 50 -13.81 43.24 3.91
N PRO A 51 -15.07 43.44 3.46
CA PRO A 51 -16.24 43.17 4.27
C PRO A 51 -16.43 41.66 4.48
N SER A 52 -16.81 41.26 5.69
CA SER A 52 -17.04 39.86 6.06
C SER A 52 -18.18 39.23 5.25
N PRO A 53 -18.06 37.95 4.81
CA PRO A 53 -19.08 37.27 4.03
C PRO A 53 -20.36 37.00 4.85
N LYS A 54 -21.53 37.21 4.24
CA LYS A 54 -22.84 36.95 4.85
C LYS A 54 -23.29 35.52 4.52
N LYS A 55 -23.54 34.71 5.56
CA LYS A 55 -24.09 33.35 5.43
C LYS A 55 -25.61 33.40 5.22
N ARG A 56 -26.13 32.68 4.22
CA ARG A 56 -27.57 32.44 4.03
C ARG A 56 -27.86 30.93 3.99
N LYS A 57 -29.01 30.54 4.52
CA LYS A 57 -29.44 29.14 4.69
C LYS A 57 -30.30 28.72 3.49
N GLY A 58 -29.87 27.67 2.77
CA GLY A 58 -30.63 27.06 1.67
C GLY A 58 -31.79 26.18 2.15
N ALA A 59 -32.71 25.82 1.24
CA ALA A 59 -33.91 25.02 1.52
C ALA A 59 -33.61 23.55 1.94
N ASP A 60 -32.37 23.14 1.77
CA ASP A 60 -31.70 21.87 2.03
C ASP A 60 -30.89 21.89 3.35
N GLY A 61 -30.86 23.03 4.06
CA GLY A 61 -30.25 23.15 5.39
C GLY A 61 -28.73 23.43 5.40
N GLU A 62 -28.08 23.44 4.24
CA GLU A 62 -26.64 23.70 4.10
C GLU A 62 -26.34 25.22 4.03
N TYR A 63 -25.27 25.67 4.69
CA TYR A 63 -24.83 27.06 4.67
C TYR A 63 -23.85 27.27 3.51
N THR A 64 -24.21 28.11 2.54
CA THR A 64 -23.32 28.48 1.44
C THR A 64 -22.86 29.93 1.59
N GLU A 65 -21.55 30.16 1.46
CA GLU A 65 -20.96 31.49 1.41
C GLU A 65 -21.03 32.03 -0.03
N VAL A 66 -21.66 33.19 -0.18
CA VAL A 66 -21.86 33.88 -1.46
C VAL A 66 -21.16 35.24 -1.41
N ASN A 67 -20.51 35.62 -2.51
CA ASN A 67 -19.94 36.96 -2.65
C ASN A 67 -21.06 38.01 -2.85
N ALA A 68 -20.70 39.29 -2.80
CA ALA A 68 -21.64 40.41 -2.92
C ALA A 68 -22.41 40.45 -4.27
N GLN A 69 -21.95 39.70 -5.28
CA GLN A 69 -22.55 39.62 -6.62
C GLN A 69 -23.40 38.36 -6.85
N GLY A 70 -23.57 37.49 -5.85
CA GLY A 70 -24.44 36.30 -5.96
C GLY A 70 -23.83 35.15 -6.76
N GLU A 71 -22.53 35.18 -7.02
CA GLU A 71 -21.81 34.09 -7.66
C GLU A 71 -21.32 33.07 -6.60
N ARG A 72 -21.41 31.79 -6.95
CA ARG A 72 -20.91 30.69 -6.11
C ARG A 72 -19.40 30.85 -6.01
N CYS A 73 -18.90 31.22 -4.83
CA CYS A 73 -17.47 31.21 -4.58
C CYS A 73 -16.98 29.76 -4.70
N ARG A 74 -16.41 29.38 -5.85
CA ARG A 74 -15.58 28.18 -5.92
C ARG A 74 -14.32 28.52 -5.14
N GLY A 75 -14.33 28.27 -3.84
CA GLY A 75 -13.07 28.09 -3.11
C GLY A 75 -12.24 27.03 -3.85
N PRO A 76 -10.90 27.12 -3.85
CA PRO A 76 -10.08 26.18 -4.60
C PRO A 76 -10.36 24.76 -4.10
N PRO A 77 -10.85 23.83 -4.95
CA PRO A 77 -11.04 22.45 -4.54
C PRO A 77 -9.70 21.73 -4.68
N THR A 78 -8.74 22.03 -3.82
CA THR A 78 -7.47 21.28 -3.78
C THR A 78 -7.61 20.17 -2.75
N SER A 79 -8.36 19.11 -3.08
CA SER A 79 -8.31 17.89 -2.28
C SER A 79 -6.94 17.24 -2.50
N VAL A 80 -6.00 17.53 -1.61
CA VAL A 80 -4.65 16.95 -1.65
C VAL A 80 -4.76 15.46 -1.34
N ILE A 81 -4.14 14.63 -2.18
CA ILE A 81 -4.04 13.18 -1.95
C ILE A 81 -3.49 12.93 -0.55
N ASN A 82 -4.05 11.95 0.15
CA ASN A 82 -3.63 11.59 1.49
C ASN A 82 -3.50 10.07 1.64
N LYS A 83 -2.85 9.66 2.73
CA LYS A 83 -2.58 8.27 3.10
C LYS A 83 -3.86 7.43 3.11
N HIS A 84 -4.93 8.00 3.68
CA HIS A 84 -6.22 7.33 3.84
C HIS A 84 -6.88 6.96 2.51
N TRP A 85 -6.75 7.82 1.48
CA TRP A 85 -7.28 7.50 0.15
C TRP A 85 -6.56 6.29 -0.46
N ARG A 86 -5.23 6.21 -0.33
CA ARG A 86 -4.44 5.07 -0.79
C ARG A 86 -4.83 3.80 -0.03
N GLU A 87 -4.89 3.86 1.29
CA GLU A 87 -5.29 2.73 2.16
C GLU A 87 -6.67 2.19 1.76
N LYS A 88 -7.66 3.08 1.53
CA LYS A 88 -9.01 2.70 1.10
C LYS A 88 -9.04 2.06 -0.29
N ILE A 89 -8.22 2.55 -1.22
CA ILE A 89 -8.07 1.94 -2.54
C ILE A 89 -7.42 0.56 -2.43
N CYS A 90 -6.40 0.42 -1.59
CA CYS A 90 -5.74 -0.87 -1.38
C CYS A 90 -6.70 -1.90 -0.78
N GLU A 91 -7.49 -1.49 0.21
CA GLU A 91 -8.55 -2.31 0.82
C GLU A 91 -9.57 -2.76 -0.23
N TRP A 92 -10.07 -1.81 -1.03
CA TRP A 92 -10.98 -2.10 -2.14
C TRP A 92 -10.37 -3.06 -3.17
N ALA A 93 -9.09 -2.87 -3.53
CA ALA A 93 -8.40 -3.74 -4.49
C ALA A 93 -8.31 -5.18 -3.97
N TYR A 94 -8.02 -5.38 -2.68
CA TYR A 94 -8.07 -6.71 -2.05
C TYR A 94 -9.48 -7.33 -2.10
N GLN A 95 -10.53 -6.55 -1.81
CA GLN A 95 -11.91 -7.02 -1.92
C GLN A 95 -12.26 -7.47 -3.35
N VAL A 96 -11.78 -6.74 -4.36
CA VAL A 96 -11.98 -7.09 -5.77
C VAL A 96 -11.28 -8.40 -6.12
N VAL A 97 -9.99 -8.54 -5.82
CA VAL A 97 -9.25 -9.77 -6.14
C VAL A 97 -9.80 -10.98 -5.37
N ASP A 98 -10.23 -10.80 -4.12
CA ASP A 98 -10.85 -11.86 -3.32
C ASP A 98 -12.20 -12.29 -3.93
N HIS A 99 -13.05 -11.33 -4.33
CA HIS A 99 -14.34 -11.61 -4.97
C HIS A 99 -14.19 -12.42 -6.26
N PHE A 100 -13.19 -12.10 -7.08
CA PHE A 100 -12.92 -12.79 -8.34
C PHE A 100 -11.97 -13.99 -8.22
N GLN A 101 -11.51 -14.31 -7.00
CA GLN A 101 -10.55 -15.39 -6.70
C GLN A 101 -9.26 -15.25 -7.52
N LEU A 102 -8.74 -14.04 -7.59
CA LEU A 102 -7.46 -13.73 -8.23
C LEU A 102 -6.31 -13.82 -7.23
N GLN A 103 -5.09 -13.92 -7.74
CA GLN A 103 -3.91 -13.92 -6.89
C GLN A 103 -3.76 -12.56 -6.20
N ARG A 104 -3.63 -12.56 -4.87
CA ARG A 104 -3.49 -11.34 -4.05
C ARG A 104 -2.23 -10.54 -4.37
N GLU A 105 -1.21 -11.18 -4.93
CA GLU A 105 0.01 -10.56 -5.48
C GLU A 105 -0.29 -9.48 -6.55
N VAL A 106 -1.41 -9.60 -7.27
CA VAL A 106 -1.88 -8.59 -8.25
C VAL A 106 -2.09 -7.23 -7.59
N VAL A 107 -2.55 -7.19 -6.33
CA VAL A 107 -2.74 -5.93 -5.60
C VAL A 107 -1.40 -5.25 -5.35
N SER A 108 -0.36 -5.98 -4.99
CA SER A 108 0.97 -5.40 -4.77
C SER A 108 1.55 -4.78 -6.03
N ILE A 109 1.33 -5.41 -7.18
CA ILE A 109 1.73 -4.86 -8.49
C ILE A 109 0.91 -3.60 -8.81
N ALA A 110 -0.40 -3.63 -8.58
CA ALA A 110 -1.29 -2.49 -8.81
C ALA A 110 -0.93 -1.29 -7.93
N MET A 111 -0.62 -1.53 -6.66
CA MET A 111 -0.18 -0.49 -5.73
C MET A 111 1.19 0.06 -6.12
N ASN A 112 2.13 -0.77 -6.61
CA ASN A 112 3.40 -0.27 -7.14
C ASN A 112 3.20 0.64 -8.37
N HIS A 113 2.30 0.29 -9.29
CA HIS A 113 1.95 1.15 -10.42
C HIS A 113 1.36 2.49 -9.97
N LEU A 114 0.41 2.44 -9.02
CA LEU A 114 -0.22 3.63 -8.45
C LEU A 114 0.81 4.53 -7.76
N ASP A 115 1.63 3.98 -6.88
CA ASP A 115 2.60 4.73 -6.09
C ASP A 115 3.70 5.35 -6.96
N ARG A 116 4.20 4.62 -7.98
CA ARG A 116 5.19 5.16 -8.94
C ARG A 116 4.59 6.24 -9.83
N TYR A 117 3.34 6.05 -10.31
CA TYR A 117 2.66 7.08 -11.07
C TYR A 117 2.54 8.37 -10.25
N LEU A 118 2.11 8.26 -8.98
CA LEU A 118 1.94 9.41 -8.09
C LEU A 118 3.27 10.05 -7.65
N ALA A 119 4.36 9.29 -7.60
CA ALA A 119 5.69 9.84 -7.30
C ALA A 119 6.19 10.83 -8.36
N ASP A 120 5.81 10.60 -9.62
CA ASP A 120 6.19 11.46 -10.73
C ASP A 120 5.14 12.52 -11.06
N TYR A 121 3.90 12.43 -10.55
CA TYR A 121 2.77 13.26 -11.00
C TYR A 121 2.68 14.66 -10.32
N PRO A 122 2.29 15.73 -11.04
CA PRO A 122 2.15 17.07 -10.48
C PRO A 122 1.00 17.25 -9.46
N PHE A 123 1.14 18.32 -8.67
CA PHE A 123 0.72 18.53 -7.28
C PHE A 123 -0.77 18.51 -6.90
N THR A 124 -1.68 18.16 -7.79
CA THR A 124 -3.12 18.07 -7.44
C THR A 124 -3.81 17.00 -8.30
N VAL A 125 -4.18 15.89 -7.69
CA VAL A 125 -5.09 14.90 -8.28
C VAL A 125 -6.39 14.98 -7.51
N ASP A 126 -7.48 15.31 -8.20
CA ASP A 126 -8.79 15.27 -7.57
C ASP A 126 -9.20 13.82 -7.25
N LYS A 127 -10.21 13.68 -6.39
CA LYS A 127 -10.69 12.36 -5.95
C LYS A 127 -11.12 11.45 -7.11
N ASN A 128 -11.76 12.01 -8.13
CA ASN A 128 -12.31 11.22 -9.24
C ASN A 128 -11.18 10.68 -10.11
N LYS A 129 -10.20 11.53 -10.44
CA LYS A 129 -9.01 11.14 -11.18
C LYS A 129 -8.18 10.11 -10.41
N PHE A 130 -8.05 10.26 -9.08
CA PHE A 130 -7.37 9.29 -8.24
C PHE A 130 -8.07 7.91 -8.28
N GLN A 131 -9.40 7.89 -8.22
CA GLN A 131 -10.17 6.65 -8.35
C GLN A 131 -10.01 6.01 -9.74
N LEU A 132 -10.10 6.79 -10.81
CA LEU A 132 -9.88 6.29 -12.17
C LEU A 132 -8.48 5.70 -12.34
N LEU A 133 -7.46 6.42 -11.87
CA LEU A 133 -6.07 5.96 -11.85
C LEU A 133 -5.93 4.62 -11.12
N ALA A 134 -6.43 4.54 -9.88
CA ALA A 134 -6.36 3.33 -9.07
C ALA A 134 -7.06 2.12 -9.73
N MET A 135 -8.27 2.32 -10.27
CA MET A 135 -9.00 1.28 -10.99
C MET A 135 -8.25 0.80 -12.23
N THR A 136 -7.62 1.73 -12.95
CA THR A 136 -6.85 1.42 -14.15
C THR A 136 -5.54 0.70 -13.82
N CYS A 137 -4.85 1.06 -12.73
CA CYS A 137 -3.69 0.33 -12.23
C CYS A 137 -4.04 -1.12 -11.85
N LEU A 138 -5.18 -1.34 -11.20
CA LEU A 138 -5.66 -2.69 -10.88
C LEU A 138 -5.98 -3.49 -12.14
N TYR A 139 -6.71 -2.89 -13.08
CA TYR A 139 -6.99 -3.50 -14.38
C TYR A 139 -5.72 -3.89 -15.13
N LEU A 140 -4.75 -2.97 -15.22
CA LEU A 140 -3.49 -3.19 -15.92
C LEU A 140 -2.72 -4.37 -15.29
N SER A 141 -2.70 -4.43 -13.96
CA SER A 141 -2.04 -5.51 -13.21
C SER A 141 -2.72 -6.86 -13.44
N ILE A 142 -4.06 -6.89 -13.49
CA ILE A 142 -4.82 -8.10 -13.83
C ILE A 142 -4.50 -8.53 -15.26
N LYS A 143 -4.58 -7.61 -16.23
CA LYS A 143 -4.33 -7.86 -17.66
C LYS A 143 -2.96 -8.49 -17.90
N LEU A 144 -1.93 -8.06 -17.17
CA LEU A 144 -0.55 -8.50 -17.37
C LEU A 144 -0.17 -9.77 -16.62
N ASN A 145 -0.80 -10.04 -15.45
CA ASN A 145 -0.34 -11.10 -14.55
C ASN A 145 -1.35 -12.25 -14.39
N VAL A 146 -2.58 -12.09 -14.90
CA VAL A 146 -3.64 -13.08 -14.74
C VAL A 146 -4.01 -13.68 -16.10
N TYR A 147 -3.79 -14.99 -16.25
CA TYR A 147 -4.16 -15.74 -17.46
C TYR A 147 -5.67 -15.98 -17.60
N LYS A 148 -6.45 -15.68 -16.56
CA LYS A 148 -7.92 -15.77 -16.52
C LYS A 148 -8.53 -14.41 -16.84
N HIS A 149 -9.49 -14.39 -17.77
CA HIS A 149 -10.32 -13.20 -17.97
C HIS A 149 -11.25 -12.98 -16.77
N LEU A 150 -11.17 -11.79 -16.18
CA LEU A 150 -12.19 -11.32 -15.25
C LEU A 150 -13.43 -10.97 -16.08
N LEU A 151 -14.53 -11.69 -15.88
CA LEU A 151 -15.78 -11.52 -16.60
C LEU A 151 -16.94 -11.45 -15.61
N ILE A 152 -17.55 -10.27 -15.49
CA ILE A 152 -18.84 -10.08 -14.80
C ILE A 152 -19.97 -10.32 -15.80
N PRO A 153 -21.12 -10.93 -15.44
CA PRO A 153 -22.24 -11.11 -16.35
C PRO A 153 -22.61 -9.82 -17.09
N GLY A 154 -22.64 -9.88 -18.43
CA GLY A 154 -22.92 -8.73 -19.29
C GLY A 154 -21.68 -7.91 -19.70
N SER A 155 -20.49 -8.24 -19.20
CA SER A 155 -19.22 -7.66 -19.66
C SER A 155 -18.62 -8.44 -20.82
N LYS A 156 -18.03 -7.75 -21.79
CA LYS A 156 -17.38 -8.37 -22.96
C LYS A 156 -15.87 -8.55 -22.75
N SER A 157 -15.29 -7.81 -21.81
CA SER A 157 -13.87 -7.82 -21.49
C SER A 157 -13.63 -7.65 -19.98
N THR A 158 -12.37 -7.86 -19.57
CA THR A 158 -11.91 -7.52 -18.23
C THR A 158 -11.97 -6.03 -17.93
N MET A 159 -11.76 -5.19 -18.94
CA MET A 159 -11.89 -3.73 -18.78
C MET A 159 -13.36 -3.35 -18.49
N ASP A 160 -14.30 -3.88 -19.27
CA ASP A 160 -15.74 -3.68 -19.03
C ASP A 160 -16.16 -4.10 -17.62
N SER A 161 -15.62 -5.24 -17.18
CA SER A 161 -15.92 -5.77 -15.85
C SER A 161 -15.41 -4.83 -14.74
N ILE A 162 -14.19 -4.30 -14.87
CA ILE A 162 -13.66 -3.32 -13.92
C ILE A 162 -14.49 -2.02 -13.96
N LEU A 163 -14.88 -1.55 -15.15
CA LEU A 163 -15.76 -0.37 -15.28
C LEU A 163 -17.11 -0.57 -14.60
N GLN A 164 -17.70 -1.77 -14.67
CA GLN A 164 -18.95 -2.07 -13.95
C GLN A 164 -18.81 -1.91 -12.43
N LEU A 165 -17.62 -2.15 -11.86
CA LEU A 165 -17.37 -1.90 -10.42
C LEU A 165 -17.48 -0.41 -10.06
N SER A 166 -17.24 0.49 -11.01
CA SER A 166 -17.45 1.94 -10.83
C SER A 166 -18.93 2.35 -10.89
N ARG A 167 -19.85 1.41 -11.19
CA ARG A 167 -21.29 1.67 -11.40
C ARG A 167 -21.56 2.72 -12.49
N GLY A 168 -20.73 2.73 -13.53
CA GLY A 168 -20.84 3.66 -14.66
C GLY A 168 -20.35 5.08 -14.35
N PHE A 169 -19.59 5.28 -13.28
CA PHE A 169 -19.00 6.57 -12.95
C PHE A 169 -17.89 6.97 -13.93
N PHE A 170 -17.20 5.99 -14.51
CA PHE A 170 -16.21 6.19 -15.56
C PHE A 170 -16.62 5.49 -16.86
N THR A 171 -16.18 6.07 -17.96
CA THR A 171 -16.39 5.56 -19.32
C THR A 171 -15.21 4.70 -19.77
N LEU A 172 -15.43 3.91 -20.83
CA LEU A 172 -14.37 3.10 -21.45
C LEU A 172 -13.22 3.98 -21.95
N THR A 173 -13.55 5.08 -22.64
CA THR A 173 -12.55 6.00 -23.20
C THR A 173 -11.69 6.64 -22.11
N GLU A 174 -12.28 7.07 -20.99
CA GLU A 174 -11.50 7.61 -19.87
C GLU A 174 -10.52 6.59 -19.29
N MET A 175 -10.90 5.32 -19.22
CA MET A 175 -10.04 4.26 -18.71
C MET A 175 -8.94 3.86 -19.72
N GLU A 176 -9.24 3.86 -21.02
CA GLU A 176 -8.24 3.65 -22.09
C GLU A 176 -7.21 4.78 -22.15
N GLU A 177 -7.66 6.04 -22.01
CA GLU A 177 -6.78 7.19 -21.93
C GLU A 177 -5.89 7.13 -20.69
N MET A 178 -6.46 6.78 -19.52
CA MET A 178 -5.70 6.58 -18.29
C MET A 178 -4.71 5.42 -18.42
N GLU A 179 -5.06 4.31 -19.08
CA GLU A 179 -4.14 3.19 -19.29
C GLU A 179 -2.91 3.65 -20.08
N ASN A 180 -3.15 4.37 -21.18
CA ASN A 180 -2.07 4.90 -22.01
C ASN A 180 -1.17 5.88 -21.24
N ASP A 181 -1.77 6.77 -20.44
CA ASP A 181 -1.02 7.71 -19.61
C ASP A 181 -0.16 7.00 -18.55
N ILE A 182 -0.70 5.98 -17.87
CA ILE A 182 0.05 5.14 -16.92
C ILE A 182 1.23 4.46 -17.62
N LEU A 183 1.00 3.82 -18.78
CA LEU A 183 2.06 3.11 -19.53
C LEU A 183 3.19 4.04 -19.94
N GLN A 184 2.85 5.23 -20.44
CA GLN A 184 3.84 6.25 -20.80
C GLN A 184 4.61 6.75 -19.57
N ARG A 185 3.92 7.01 -18.46
CA ARG A 185 4.53 7.52 -17.23
C ARG A 185 5.48 6.51 -16.60
N LEU A 186 5.08 5.24 -16.55
CA LEU A 186 5.91 4.15 -16.05
C LEU A 186 6.99 3.72 -17.05
N GLN A 187 7.07 4.36 -18.23
CA GLN A 187 7.99 4.03 -19.32
C GLN A 187 7.93 2.54 -19.70
N TRP A 188 6.73 1.96 -19.69
CA TRP A 188 6.49 0.53 -19.94
C TRP A 188 7.14 -0.45 -18.95
N HIS A 189 7.71 0.04 -17.84
CA HIS A 189 8.16 -0.82 -16.75
C HIS A 189 6.95 -1.23 -15.89
N VAL A 190 6.29 -2.32 -16.30
CA VAL A 190 5.00 -2.79 -15.73
C VAL A 190 5.08 -4.18 -15.06
N HIS A 191 6.27 -4.74 -14.88
CA HIS A 191 6.49 -6.02 -14.20
C HIS A 191 7.40 -5.84 -12.97
N PRO A 192 6.95 -5.12 -11.93
CA PRO A 192 7.74 -4.92 -10.72
C PRO A 192 7.96 -6.25 -9.99
N PRO A 193 9.16 -6.47 -9.41
CA PRO A 193 9.36 -7.55 -8.46
C PRO A 193 8.50 -7.29 -7.21
N SER A 194 7.59 -8.22 -6.91
CA SER A 194 6.68 -8.11 -5.77
C SER A 194 7.35 -8.60 -4.47
N PRO A 195 6.95 -8.08 -3.30
CA PRO A 195 7.43 -8.60 -2.03
C PRO A 195 7.04 -10.08 -1.84
N GLN A 196 5.89 -10.51 -2.39
CA GLN A 196 5.48 -11.90 -2.40
C GLN A 196 6.44 -12.81 -3.18
N ALA A 197 6.94 -12.35 -4.32
CA ALA A 197 7.91 -13.07 -5.14
C ALA A 197 9.27 -13.18 -4.42
N PHE A 198 9.71 -12.09 -3.77
CA PHE A 198 10.91 -12.11 -2.92
C PHE A 198 10.77 -13.08 -1.76
N VAL A 199 9.62 -13.14 -1.07
CA VAL A 199 9.39 -14.13 0.01
C VAL A 199 9.61 -15.55 -0.51
N LYS A 200 8.99 -15.90 -1.63
CA LYS A 200 9.14 -17.24 -2.25
C LYS A 200 10.59 -17.53 -2.62
N HIS A 201 11.30 -16.55 -3.18
CA HIS A 201 12.72 -16.70 -3.56
C HIS A 201 13.64 -16.84 -2.34
N PHE A 202 13.46 -16.03 -1.30
CA PHE A 202 14.27 -16.11 -0.08
C PHE A 202 14.05 -17.44 0.63
N LEU A 203 12.79 -17.88 0.82
CA LEU A 203 12.48 -19.17 1.43
C LEU A 203 13.10 -20.35 0.66
N TYR A 204 13.05 -20.29 -0.68
CA TYR A 204 13.70 -21.28 -1.53
C TYR A 204 15.23 -21.30 -1.35
N LEU A 205 15.89 -20.13 -1.27
CA LEU A 205 17.34 -20.04 -1.08
C LEU A 205 17.79 -20.58 0.28
N ILE A 206 17.06 -20.25 1.35
CA ILE A 206 17.37 -20.76 2.70
C ILE A 206 16.99 -22.25 2.88
N GLY A 207 16.26 -22.83 1.93
CA GLY A 207 15.87 -24.24 1.96
C GLY A 207 14.77 -24.56 2.96
N ILE A 208 13.88 -23.60 3.26
CA ILE A 208 12.73 -23.82 4.14
C ILE A 208 11.47 -24.04 3.28
N GLU A 209 10.94 -25.26 3.34
CA GLU A 209 9.66 -25.65 2.73
C GLU A 209 8.59 -25.78 3.81
N ASP A 210 8.14 -24.64 4.34
CA ASP A 210 7.10 -24.58 5.38
C ASP A 210 5.94 -23.71 4.91
N THR A 211 4.82 -24.34 4.57
CA THR A 211 3.62 -23.67 4.07
C THR A 211 3.06 -22.67 5.08
N GLU A 212 3.10 -23.00 6.37
CA GLU A 212 2.61 -22.09 7.42
C GLU A 212 3.48 -20.84 7.50
N LEU A 213 4.80 -21.00 7.44
CA LEU A 213 5.73 -19.87 7.39
C LEU A 213 5.48 -19.00 6.15
N LEU A 214 5.27 -19.63 4.99
CA LEU A 214 4.94 -18.93 3.75
C LEU A 214 3.65 -18.13 3.93
N ASP A 215 2.58 -18.73 4.42
CA ASP A 215 1.28 -18.08 4.60
C ASP A 215 1.35 -16.88 5.57
N VAL A 216 2.04 -17.03 6.70
CA VAL A 216 2.25 -15.93 7.67
C VAL A 216 3.10 -14.81 7.06
N SER A 217 4.15 -15.16 6.31
CA SER A 217 5.00 -14.17 5.64
C SER A 217 4.22 -13.41 4.55
N GLN A 218 3.40 -14.10 3.76
CA GLN A 218 2.54 -13.49 2.75
C GLN A 218 1.50 -12.57 3.39
N PHE A 219 0.90 -12.96 4.51
CA PHE A 219 -0.02 -12.11 5.25
C PHE A 219 0.64 -10.82 5.78
N MET A 220 1.86 -10.91 6.33
CA MET A 220 2.61 -9.73 6.75
C MET A 220 2.96 -8.81 5.58
N VAL A 221 3.33 -9.38 4.43
CA VAL A 221 3.50 -8.62 3.19
C VAL A 221 2.22 -7.85 2.86
N GLU A 222 1.04 -8.48 2.92
CA GLU A 222 -0.22 -7.78 2.62
C GLU A 222 -0.53 -6.65 3.60
N LEU A 223 -0.19 -6.80 4.89
CA LEU A 223 -0.26 -5.70 5.87
C LEU A 223 0.64 -4.52 5.46
N SER A 224 1.86 -4.80 4.97
CA SER A 224 2.77 -3.74 4.50
C SER A 224 2.21 -2.99 3.30
N ILE A 225 1.54 -3.68 2.38
CA ILE A 225 1.02 -3.08 1.16
C ILE A 225 -0.11 -2.11 1.48
N MET A 226 -0.90 -2.37 2.51
CA MET A 226 -1.96 -1.47 2.95
C MET A 226 -1.43 -0.19 3.62
N ASP A 227 -0.39 -0.29 4.46
CA ASP A 227 0.14 0.87 5.20
C ASP A 227 1.06 1.75 4.34
N TYR A 228 0.75 3.05 4.24
CA TYR A 228 1.55 4.02 3.50
C TYR A 228 3.02 4.08 3.94
N TYR A 229 3.32 3.74 5.20
CA TYR A 229 4.68 3.72 5.73
C TYR A 229 5.66 2.94 4.86
N PHE A 230 5.20 1.84 4.23
CA PHE A 230 6.06 0.96 3.42
C PHE A 230 6.26 1.43 1.98
N VAL A 231 5.66 2.55 1.56
CA VAL A 231 5.82 3.06 0.18
C VAL A 231 7.27 3.41 -0.14
N ASP A 232 8.07 3.88 0.81
CA ASP A 232 9.51 4.16 0.61
C ASP A 232 10.43 2.95 0.91
N TYR A 233 9.86 1.78 1.19
CA TYR A 233 10.62 0.55 1.43
C TYR A 233 10.68 -0.32 0.19
N LYS A 234 11.79 -1.03 0.03
CA LYS A 234 11.96 -2.01 -1.05
C LYS A 234 11.12 -3.25 -0.78
N SER A 235 10.59 -3.86 -1.84
CA SER A 235 9.90 -5.16 -1.78
C SER A 235 10.80 -6.24 -1.15
N SER A 236 12.10 -6.22 -1.42
CA SER A 236 13.08 -7.14 -0.82
C SER A 236 13.24 -6.94 0.70
N GLU A 237 13.27 -5.69 1.17
CA GLU A 237 13.32 -5.33 2.59
C GLU A 237 12.05 -5.78 3.33
N VAL A 238 10.88 -5.53 2.73
CA VAL A 238 9.58 -5.97 3.27
C VAL A 238 9.50 -7.49 3.33
N ALA A 239 9.97 -8.19 2.30
CA ALA A 239 9.93 -9.64 2.22
C ALA A 239 10.79 -10.29 3.31
N ILE A 240 12.04 -9.84 3.48
CA ILE A 240 12.93 -10.41 4.48
C ILE A 240 12.42 -10.12 5.90
N ALA A 241 11.93 -8.90 6.15
CA ALA A 241 11.37 -8.51 7.44
C ALA A 241 10.13 -9.35 7.80
N SER A 242 9.28 -9.65 6.81
CA SER A 242 8.13 -10.55 6.96
C SER A 242 8.55 -11.97 7.32
N ILE A 243 9.55 -12.53 6.62
CA ILE A 243 10.08 -13.87 6.91
C ILE A 243 10.66 -13.93 8.32
N MET A 244 11.47 -12.95 8.72
CA MET A 244 12.07 -12.90 10.05
C MET A 244 10.98 -12.87 11.14
N ASN A 245 9.99 -11.98 11.01
CA ASN A 245 8.87 -11.90 11.92
C ASN A 245 8.03 -13.19 11.99
N ALA A 246 7.88 -13.91 10.87
CA ALA A 246 7.17 -15.17 10.82
C ALA A 246 7.98 -16.31 11.48
N LEU A 247 9.29 -16.37 11.24
CA LEU A 247 10.21 -17.34 11.86
C LEU A 247 10.26 -17.24 13.40
N GLN A 248 10.07 -16.03 13.94
CA GLN A 248 10.00 -15.79 15.38
C GLN A 248 8.72 -16.28 16.05
N ARG A 249 7.67 -16.50 15.27
CA ARG A 249 6.34 -16.83 15.77
C ARG A 249 6.00 -18.31 15.63
N ARG A 250 6.92 -19.12 15.12
CA ARG A 250 6.69 -20.55 14.96
C ARG A 250 6.40 -21.21 16.32
N SER A 251 5.60 -22.28 16.32
CA SER A 251 5.10 -22.89 17.55
C SER A 251 6.24 -23.47 18.42
N PRO A 252 6.40 -23.03 19.67
CA PRO A 252 7.43 -23.57 20.57
C PRO A 252 7.17 -25.04 20.96
N ASN A 253 5.95 -25.53 20.75
CA ASN A 253 5.56 -26.90 21.08
C ASN A 253 5.90 -27.91 19.97
N ASP A 254 6.22 -27.43 18.77
CA ASP A 254 6.67 -28.26 17.66
C ASP A 254 8.21 -28.21 17.60
N LYS A 255 8.86 -29.36 17.86
CA LYS A 255 10.33 -29.47 17.89
C LYS A 255 10.96 -29.12 16.54
N ASP A 256 10.24 -29.31 15.45
CA ASP A 256 10.70 -29.02 14.09
C ASP A 256 10.41 -27.57 13.67
N LYS A 257 9.61 -26.83 14.46
CA LYS A 257 9.21 -25.44 14.23
C LYS A 257 9.43 -24.55 15.46
N ALA A 258 10.52 -24.74 16.19
CA ALA A 258 10.85 -23.82 17.28
C ALA A 258 11.05 -22.38 16.76
N PRO A 259 10.69 -21.34 17.54
CA PRO A 259 11.01 -19.95 17.24
C PRO A 259 12.50 -19.77 16.96
N ILE A 260 12.83 -19.07 15.87
CA ILE A 260 14.22 -18.73 15.56
C ILE A 260 14.53 -17.34 16.11
N HIS A 261 15.43 -17.26 17.08
CA HIS A 261 15.91 -15.99 17.65
C HIS A 261 16.92 -15.29 16.75
N ASP A 262 17.07 -13.97 16.96
CA ASP A 262 17.91 -13.08 16.13
C ASP A 262 19.34 -13.61 15.92
N GLU A 263 19.90 -14.28 16.93
CA GLU A 263 21.26 -14.85 16.90
C GLU A 263 21.48 -15.94 15.82
N TYR A 264 20.40 -16.58 15.34
CA TYR A 264 20.49 -17.66 14.35
C TYR A 264 20.26 -17.19 12.90
N TYR A 265 19.74 -15.98 12.68
CA TYR A 265 19.50 -15.47 11.32
C TYR A 265 20.76 -15.42 10.45
N PRO A 266 21.94 -15.00 10.95
CA PRO A 266 23.14 -14.97 10.10
C PRO A 266 23.50 -16.35 9.53
N ASN A 267 23.27 -17.42 10.31
CA ASN A 267 23.51 -18.79 9.86
C ASN A 267 22.42 -19.23 8.87
N LEU A 268 21.16 -18.91 9.15
CA LEU A 268 20.03 -19.27 8.29
C LEU A 268 20.09 -18.59 6.92
N MET A 269 20.50 -17.33 6.89
CA MET A 269 20.64 -16.52 5.68
C MET A 269 21.96 -16.77 4.96
N GLY A 270 22.78 -17.72 5.40
CA GLY A 270 24.04 -18.09 4.74
C GLY A 270 23.93 -18.32 3.22
N PRO A 271 22.85 -18.93 2.69
CA PRO A 271 22.63 -19.07 1.25
C PRO A 271 22.33 -17.78 0.49
N VAL A 272 22.00 -16.68 1.18
CA VAL A 272 21.81 -15.34 0.61
C VAL A 272 23.08 -14.53 0.87
N PRO A 273 23.94 -14.32 -0.14
CA PRO A 273 25.20 -13.62 0.08
C PRO A 273 24.97 -12.19 0.60
N ARG A 274 25.62 -11.81 1.70
CA ARG A 274 25.54 -10.42 2.22
C ARG A 274 26.01 -9.36 1.22
N SER A 275 26.90 -9.73 0.30
CA SER A 275 27.31 -8.86 -0.81
C SER A 275 26.19 -8.60 -1.81
N LEU A 276 25.19 -9.49 -1.87
CA LEU A 276 24.04 -9.38 -2.76
C LEU A 276 22.88 -8.64 -2.07
N PHE A 277 22.59 -9.00 -0.82
CA PHE A 277 21.53 -8.38 -0.03
C PHE A 277 21.92 -8.30 1.44
N ASP A 278 22.04 -7.08 1.95
CA ASP A 278 22.33 -6.83 3.36
C ASP A 278 21.03 -6.78 4.18
N TYR A 279 20.73 -7.90 4.85
CA TYR A 279 19.56 -8.04 5.71
C TYR A 279 19.75 -7.40 7.10
N ASP A 280 20.94 -6.89 7.44
CA ASP A 280 21.23 -6.25 8.73
C ASP A 280 21.17 -4.71 8.67
N THR A 281 20.58 -4.16 7.60
CA THR A 281 20.40 -2.71 7.42
C THR A 281 19.40 -2.12 8.41
N SER A 282 19.51 -0.80 8.68
CA SER A 282 18.55 -0.09 9.54
C SER A 282 17.14 -0.13 8.97
N LYS A 283 17.00 -0.02 7.64
CA LYS A 283 15.72 -0.10 6.92
C LYS A 283 15.03 -1.45 7.16
N VAL A 284 15.75 -2.58 7.07
CA VAL A 284 15.16 -3.90 7.36
C VAL A 284 14.70 -4.00 8.82
N ARG A 285 15.48 -3.49 9.78
CA ARG A 285 15.08 -3.47 11.20
C ARG A 285 13.82 -2.63 11.44
N GLU A 286 13.79 -1.39 10.95
CA GLU A 286 12.63 -0.51 11.05
C GLU A 286 11.38 -1.13 10.40
N CYS A 287 11.55 -1.72 9.21
CA CYS A 287 10.50 -2.44 8.50
C CYS A 287 9.94 -3.59 9.34
N ARG A 288 10.84 -4.40 9.93
CA ARG A 288 10.49 -5.54 10.79
C ARG A 288 9.72 -5.07 12.03
N ASP A 289 10.19 -4.02 12.71
CA ASP A 289 9.55 -3.50 13.92
C ASP A 289 8.15 -2.95 13.61
N ARG A 290 8.00 -2.18 12.53
CA ARG A 290 6.70 -1.65 12.09
C ARG A 290 5.74 -2.78 11.71
N LEU A 291 6.20 -3.77 10.94
CA LEU A 291 5.40 -4.93 10.56
C LEU A 291 4.95 -5.73 11.76
N HIS A 292 5.84 -5.93 12.74
CA HIS A 292 5.53 -6.61 13.98
C HIS A 292 4.40 -5.89 14.72
N LEU A 293 4.50 -4.57 14.85
CA LEU A 293 3.48 -3.75 15.53
C LEU A 293 2.12 -3.85 14.84
N ILE A 294 2.08 -3.70 13.52
CA ILE A 294 0.81 -3.75 12.76
C ILE A 294 0.20 -5.15 12.85
N PHE A 295 1.00 -6.21 12.74
CA PHE A 295 0.53 -7.58 12.89
C PHE A 295 -0.05 -7.86 14.28
N MET A 296 0.55 -7.28 15.31
CA MET A 296 0.11 -7.39 16.70
C MET A 296 -1.22 -6.65 16.93
N GLN A 297 -1.35 -5.42 16.42
CA GLN A 297 -2.63 -4.69 16.40
C GLN A 297 -3.71 -5.48 15.66
N ALA A 298 -3.32 -6.06 14.53
CA ALA A 298 -4.17 -6.85 13.68
C ALA A 298 -4.76 -8.09 14.39
N ASN A 299 -3.93 -8.77 15.18
CA ASN A 299 -4.36 -9.96 15.91
C ASN A 299 -4.80 -9.65 17.36
N GLY A 300 -5.11 -8.40 17.68
CA GLY A 300 -5.58 -7.98 19.02
C GLY A 300 -4.55 -8.12 20.15
N HIS A 301 -3.28 -8.32 19.82
CA HIS A 301 -2.18 -8.38 20.79
C HIS A 301 -1.56 -6.98 20.92
N VAL A 302 -2.17 -6.07 21.67
CA VAL A 302 -1.53 -4.79 21.96
C VAL A 302 -0.36 -5.05 22.94
N PRO A 303 0.89 -4.61 22.65
CA PRO A 303 1.96 -4.65 23.64
C PRO A 303 1.51 -3.89 24.88
N ALA A 304 1.56 -4.52 26.05
CA ALA A 304 1.07 -4.01 27.32
C ALA A 304 1.82 -2.75 27.78
N ALA A 305 1.48 -1.61 27.17
CA ALA A 305 1.98 -0.30 27.53
C ALA A 305 0.89 0.78 27.33
N ALA A 306 -0.35 0.47 27.72
CA ALA A 306 -1.41 1.42 28.08
C ALA A 306 -2.70 0.63 28.32
N GLU A 307 -2.92 0.14 29.53
CA GLU A 307 -4.24 -0.04 30.16
C GLU A 307 -4.03 -0.67 31.54
N GLU A 308 -3.73 0.16 32.54
CA GLU A 308 -4.07 -0.16 33.93
C GLU A 308 -5.59 -0.08 34.05
N GLY A 309 -6.26 -1.22 34.15
CA GLY A 309 -7.71 -1.26 34.28
C GLY A 309 -8.30 -2.65 34.17
N ASP A 310 -8.11 -3.44 35.25
CA ASP A 310 -8.95 -4.56 35.70
C ASP A 310 -9.87 -5.22 34.64
N ARG A 311 -9.45 -6.37 34.11
CA ARG A 311 -10.36 -7.40 33.55
C ARG A 311 -9.74 -8.79 33.66
N THR A 312 -10.50 -9.68 34.28
CA THR A 312 -10.24 -11.11 34.52
C THR A 312 -9.83 -11.90 33.26
N PRO A 313 -9.01 -12.96 33.41
CA PRO A 313 -8.42 -13.68 32.28
C PRO A 313 -9.46 -14.53 31.54
N ARG A 314 -9.71 -14.21 30.26
CA ARG A 314 -10.42 -15.11 29.34
C ARG A 314 -9.49 -16.26 28.96
N LYS A 315 -10.03 -17.49 29.00
CA LYS A 315 -9.37 -18.74 28.59
C LYS A 315 -8.68 -18.57 27.24
N ALA A 316 -7.42 -19.00 27.16
CA ALA A 316 -6.66 -19.16 25.93
C ALA A 316 -7.36 -20.17 25.01
N GLU A 317 -8.17 -19.66 24.08
CA GLU A 317 -8.61 -20.41 22.90
C GLU A 317 -7.44 -20.46 21.92
N SER A 318 -7.11 -21.67 21.48
CA SER A 318 -6.02 -22.05 20.55
C SER A 318 -5.39 -20.93 19.72
N ASP A 319 -4.07 -20.77 19.88
CA ASP A 319 -3.13 -19.89 19.16
C ASP A 319 -2.98 -20.22 17.65
N ALA A 320 -4.09 -20.50 16.95
CA ALA A 320 -4.08 -20.57 15.50
C ALA A 320 -3.96 -19.14 14.97
N ILE A 321 -2.81 -18.81 14.38
CA ILE A 321 -2.59 -17.55 13.68
C ILE A 321 -3.72 -17.35 12.67
N ARG A 322 -4.65 -16.43 12.97
CA ARG A 322 -5.75 -16.11 12.06
C ARG A 322 -5.18 -15.33 10.88
N THR A 323 -4.86 -16.02 9.80
CA THR A 323 -4.64 -15.42 8.47
C THR A 323 -5.97 -15.00 7.84
N THR A 324 -6.86 -14.37 8.61
CA THR A 324 -8.05 -13.73 8.05
C THR A 324 -7.61 -12.59 7.16
N SER A 325 -8.32 -12.35 6.05
CA SER A 325 -8.01 -11.27 5.10
C SER A 325 -7.59 -9.99 5.85
N PRO A 326 -6.41 -9.41 5.58
CA PRO A 326 -5.92 -8.19 6.22
C PRO A 326 -6.94 -7.03 6.26
N VAL A 327 -7.86 -7.01 5.29
CA VAL A 327 -9.01 -6.10 5.21
C VAL A 327 -9.93 -6.21 6.43
N SER A 328 -10.21 -7.42 6.91
CA SER A 328 -11.05 -7.66 8.10
C SER A 328 -10.45 -7.11 9.38
N VAL A 329 -9.16 -6.81 9.35
CA VAL A 329 -8.34 -6.57 10.52
C VAL A 329 -8.04 -5.08 10.74
N MET A 330 -8.05 -4.28 9.67
CA MET A 330 -7.84 -2.83 9.72
C MET A 330 -9.13 -2.00 9.87
N THR A 331 -10.30 -2.63 10.02
CA THR A 331 -11.55 -1.89 10.27
C THR A 331 -11.50 -1.30 11.68
N PRO A 332 -11.54 0.04 11.87
CA PRO A 332 -11.66 0.59 13.22
C PRO A 332 -12.99 0.12 13.81
N MET A 333 -12.96 -0.37 15.06
CA MET A 333 -14.19 -0.60 15.81
C MET A 333 -14.95 0.73 15.88
N SER A 334 -16.16 0.72 15.33
CA SER A 334 -17.06 1.86 15.12
C SER A 334 -17.32 2.69 16.37
#